data_AF-A0A7S0L602-F1
#
_entry.id   AF-A0A7S0L602-F1
#
_cell.length_a   1.000
_cell.length_b   1.000
_cell.length_c   1.000
_cell.angle_alpha   90.00
_cell.angle_beta   90.00
_cell.angle_gamma   90.00
#
_symmetry.space_group_name_H-M   'P 1'
#
loop_
_entity.id
_entity.type
_entity.pdbx_description
1 polymer ?
#
loop_
_entity_poly.entity_id
_entity_poly.type
_entity_poly.pdbx_seq_one_letter_code
_entity_poly.pdbx_strand_id
1 'polypeptide(L)'
;TEWFLTPPRAGLRLDAVVDAIGAGAAGSWAMTNLGPRVVRRDFAPGFMIEHMAKDLGIAMQEAERMQLKLPGLVLAQRLYDSMLLHGHGRDGTQALTLALEDTARFMEGRA
;
A
#
# COMPACT_ATOMS: atom_id res chain seq x y z
N THR A 1 -3.23 4.59 -0.21
CA THR A 1 -3.35 3.20 0.29
C THR A 1 -4.13 3.10 1.57
N GLU A 2 -4.20 4.09 2.46
CA GLU A 2 -4.79 3.95 3.81
C GLU A 2 -6.33 3.94 3.89
N TRP A 3 -7.01 4.29 2.81
CA TRP A 3 -8.47 4.48 2.75
C TRP A 3 -9.30 3.27 3.20
N PHE A 4 -8.74 2.06 3.17
CA PHE A 4 -9.46 0.83 3.55
C PHE A 4 -9.49 0.58 5.06
N LEU A 5 -8.69 1.30 5.87
CA LEU A 5 -8.66 1.16 7.32
C LEU A 5 -9.80 1.91 8.03
N THR A 6 -10.30 2.98 7.41
CA THR A 6 -11.35 3.85 7.96
C THR A 6 -12.76 3.23 7.94
N PRO A 7 -13.19 2.55 6.85
CA PRO A 7 -14.57 2.09 6.70
C PRO A 7 -15.03 1.09 7.77
N PRO A 8 -14.25 0.06 8.15
CA PRO A 8 -14.64 -0.85 9.24
C PRO A 8 -14.86 -0.13 10.58
N ARG A 9 -14.12 0.96 10.83
CA ARG A 9 -14.23 1.76 12.07
C ARG A 9 -15.44 2.68 12.06
N ALA A 10 -15.84 3.16 10.88
CA ALA A 10 -16.95 4.08 10.68
C ALA A 10 -18.27 3.38 10.34
N GLY A 11 -18.30 2.04 10.30
CA GLY A 11 -19.47 1.26 9.87
C GLY A 11 -19.79 1.40 8.37
N LEU A 12 -18.81 1.79 7.56
CA LEU A 12 -18.97 2.01 6.13
C LEU A 12 -18.64 0.75 5.33
N ARG A 13 -19.36 0.55 4.23
CA ARG A 13 -19.09 -0.53 3.27
C ARG A 13 -17.89 -0.17 2.40
N LEU A 14 -16.89 -1.04 2.37
CA LEU A 14 -15.65 -0.84 1.60
C LEU A 14 -15.92 -0.64 0.10
N ASP A 15 -16.84 -1.41 -0.50
CA ASP A 15 -17.18 -1.27 -1.92
C ASP A 15 -17.68 0.15 -2.26
N ALA A 16 -18.60 0.68 -1.43
CA ALA A 16 -19.15 2.02 -1.62
C ALA A 16 -18.09 3.11 -1.47
N VAL A 17 -17.08 2.88 -0.62
CA VAL A 17 -15.95 3.80 -0.43
C VAL A 17 -15.05 3.79 -1.65
N VAL A 18 -14.76 2.62 -2.24
CA VAL A 18 -13.99 2.52 -3.49
C VAL A 18 -14.69 3.27 -4.62
N ASP A 19 -16.01 3.06 -4.79
CA ASP A 19 -16.78 3.70 -5.85
C ASP A 19 -16.79 5.24 -5.68
N ALA A 20 -17.05 5.72 -4.45
CA ALA A 20 -17.10 7.15 -4.16
C ALA A 20 -15.74 7.84 -4.35
N ILE A 21 -14.65 7.21 -3.90
CA ILE A 21 -13.29 7.77 -4.04
C ILE A 21 -12.83 7.69 -5.50
N GLY A 22 -13.08 6.56 -6.17
CA GLY A 22 -12.68 6.30 -7.55
C GLY A 22 -13.27 7.28 -8.55
N ALA A 23 -14.52 7.73 -8.34
CA ALA A 23 -15.19 8.71 -9.18
C ALA A 23 -14.86 10.17 -8.82
N GLY A 24 -14.22 10.42 -7.67
CA GLY A 24 -13.90 11.75 -7.17
C GLY A 24 -12.49 12.23 -7.50
N ALA A 25 -12.09 13.37 -6.93
CA ALA A 25 -10.77 13.96 -7.13
C ALA A 25 -9.59 13.08 -6.63
N ALA A 26 -9.87 12.10 -5.78
CA ALA A 26 -8.91 11.12 -5.28
C ALA A 26 -8.85 9.83 -6.14
N GLY A 27 -9.55 9.81 -7.28
CA GLY A 27 -9.53 8.72 -8.25
C GLY A 27 -8.13 8.53 -8.87
N SER A 28 -7.78 7.27 -9.10
CA SER A 28 -6.55 6.88 -9.80
C SER A 28 -6.73 5.50 -10.42
N TRP A 29 -5.88 5.14 -11.39
CA TRP A 29 -5.87 3.78 -11.94
C TRP A 29 -5.71 2.74 -10.84
N ALA A 30 -4.81 2.98 -9.87
CA ALA A 30 -4.62 2.10 -8.73
C ALA A 30 -5.91 1.97 -7.89
N MET A 31 -6.64 3.06 -7.66
CA MET A 31 -7.91 2.99 -6.92
C MET A 31 -8.96 2.15 -7.66
N THR A 32 -9.18 2.43 -8.94
CA THR A 32 -10.24 1.79 -9.74
C THR A 32 -9.94 0.32 -10.03
N ASN A 33 -8.66 -0.05 -10.20
CA ASN A 33 -8.28 -1.41 -10.58
C ASN A 33 -7.80 -2.27 -9.41
N LEU A 34 -7.10 -1.70 -8.43
CA LEU A 34 -6.57 -2.44 -7.29
C LEU A 34 -7.47 -2.35 -6.06
N GLY A 35 -8.23 -1.26 -5.89
CA GLY A 35 -9.16 -1.09 -4.78
C GLY A 35 -10.15 -2.25 -4.61
N PRO A 36 -10.90 -2.64 -5.65
CA PRO A 36 -11.80 -3.79 -5.57
C PRO A 36 -11.10 -5.11 -5.24
N ARG A 37 -9.82 -5.26 -5.62
CA ARG A 37 -9.02 -6.45 -5.31
C ARG A 37 -8.63 -6.48 -3.84
N VAL A 38 -8.25 -5.34 -3.26
CA VAL A 38 -8.01 -5.20 -1.81
C VAL A 38 -9.26 -5.58 -1.01
N VAL A 39 -10.45 -5.10 -1.42
CA VAL A 39 -11.71 -5.43 -0.72
C VAL A 39 -11.99 -6.94 -0.75
N ARG A 40 -11.68 -7.61 -1.86
CA ARG A 40 -11.82 -9.06 -2.01
C ARG A 40 -10.64 -9.87 -1.45
N ARG A 41 -9.65 -9.24 -0.81
CA ARG A 41 -8.40 -9.88 -0.34
C ARG A 41 -7.66 -10.63 -1.47
N ASP A 42 -7.75 -10.13 -2.70
CA ASP A 42 -7.05 -10.65 -3.87
C ASP A 42 -5.70 -9.95 -4.05
N PHE A 43 -4.65 -10.67 -3.68
CA PHE A 43 -3.27 -10.22 -3.74
C PHE A 43 -2.48 -10.84 -4.90
N ALA A 44 -3.15 -11.50 -5.86
CA ALA A 44 -2.46 -12.07 -7.00
C ALA A 44 -1.72 -10.97 -7.80
N PRO A 45 -0.47 -11.22 -8.24
CA PRO A 45 0.37 -10.17 -8.79
C PRO A 45 -0.09 -9.73 -10.17
N GLY A 46 -0.25 -8.42 -10.36
CA GLY A 46 -0.11 -7.76 -11.67
C GLY A 46 1.26 -7.09 -11.81
N PHE A 47 1.76 -6.53 -10.69
CA PHE A 47 3.13 -6.07 -10.50
C PHE A 47 3.56 -6.46 -9.09
N MET A 48 4.73 -7.08 -8.95
CA MET A 48 5.15 -7.71 -7.69
C MET A 48 5.78 -6.72 -6.71
N ILE A 49 5.60 -6.98 -5.42
CA ILE A 49 6.23 -6.22 -4.32
C ILE A 49 7.76 -6.22 -4.44
N GLU A 50 8.39 -7.35 -4.78
CA GLU A 50 9.85 -7.43 -4.95
C GLU A 50 10.37 -6.52 -6.07
N HIS A 51 9.59 -6.35 -7.14
CA HIS A 51 9.96 -5.45 -8.25
C HIS A 51 9.80 -3.99 -7.83
N MET A 52 8.71 -3.65 -7.14
CA MET A 52 8.53 -2.31 -6.61
C MET A 52 9.61 -1.94 -5.58
N ALA A 53 9.97 -2.87 -4.68
CA ALA A 53 11.03 -2.65 -3.69
C ALA A 53 12.38 -2.36 -4.36
N LYS A 54 12.70 -3.05 -5.46
CA LYS A 54 13.89 -2.79 -6.27
C LYS A 54 13.85 -1.40 -6.89
N ASP A 55 12.73 -1.01 -7.50
CA ASP A 55 12.59 0.29 -8.15
C ASP A 55 12.69 1.44 -7.15
N LEU A 56 12.12 1.28 -5.95
CA LEU A 56 12.26 2.25 -4.85
C LEU A 56 13.72 2.34 -4.36
N GLY A 57 14.46 1.22 -4.34
CA GLY A 57 15.88 1.21 -4.00
C GLY A 57 16.71 2.04 -4.98
N ILE A 58 16.41 1.96 -6.28
CA ILE A 58 17.04 2.80 -7.31
C ILE A 58 16.68 4.28 -7.10
N ALA A 59 15.41 4.58 -6.81
CA ALA A 59 14.97 5.95 -6.55
C ALA A 59 15.64 6.54 -5.29
N MET A 60 15.86 5.73 -4.25
CA MET A 60 16.56 6.13 -3.03
C MET A 60 18.03 6.47 -3.31
N GLN A 61 18.73 5.64 -4.07
CA GLN A 61 20.12 5.90 -4.46
C GLN A 61 20.26 7.21 -5.25
N GLU A 62 19.32 7.47 -6.15
CA GLU A 62 19.33 8.71 -6.93
C GLU A 62 18.99 9.94 -6.06
N ALA A 63 18.04 9.82 -5.15
CA ALA A 63 17.73 10.87 -4.19
C ALA A 63 18.94 11.21 -3.30
N GLU A 64 19.69 10.21 -2.85
CA GLU A 64 20.95 10.40 -2.10
C GLU A 64 22.00 11.12 -2.94
N ARG A 65 22.20 10.71 -4.20
CA ARG A 65 23.13 11.35 -5.14
C ARG A 65 22.79 12.82 -5.36
N MET A 66 21.51 13.15 -5.40
CA MET A 66 20.99 14.51 -5.56
C MET A 66 20.86 15.30 -4.26
N GLN A 67 21.22 14.70 -3.11
CA GLN A 67 21.06 15.29 -1.78
C GLN A 67 19.62 15.71 -1.45
N LEU A 68 18.64 14.98 -1.99
CA LEU A 68 17.21 15.22 -1.78
C LEU A 68 16.71 14.51 -0.53
N LYS A 69 15.93 15.22 0.29
CA LYS A 69 15.24 14.65 1.46
C LYS A 69 13.80 14.34 1.08
N LEU A 70 13.52 13.07 0.79
CA LEU A 70 12.20 12.61 0.34
C LEU A 70 11.58 11.68 1.40
N PRO A 71 10.96 12.22 2.47
CA PRO A 71 10.43 11.39 3.57
C PRO A 71 9.35 10.40 3.12
N GLY A 72 8.55 10.76 2.11
CA GLY A 72 7.57 9.85 1.53
C GLY A 72 8.21 8.64 0.82
N LEU A 73 9.36 8.84 0.17
CA LEU A 73 10.11 7.76 -0.47
C LEU A 73 10.72 6.82 0.57
N VAL A 74 11.29 7.39 1.64
CA VAL A 74 11.82 6.61 2.77
C VAL A 74 10.74 5.76 3.43
N LEU A 75 9.55 6.34 3.66
CA LEU A 75 8.43 5.59 4.20
C LEU A 75 7.98 4.47 3.26
N ALA A 76 7.85 4.75 1.96
CA ALA A 76 7.50 3.74 0.97
C ALA A 76 8.50 2.58 0.99
N GLN A 77 9.81 2.85 0.92
CA GLN A 77 10.85 1.83 0.98
C GLN A 77 10.67 0.93 2.21
N ARG A 78 10.51 1.51 3.41
CA ARG A 78 10.34 0.75 4.65
C ARG A 78 9.10 -0.14 4.64
N LEU A 79 7.99 0.32 4.08
CA LEU A 79 6.78 -0.49 3.96
C LEU A 79 6.99 -1.68 3.01
N TYR A 80 7.65 -1.47 1.87
CA TYR A 80 7.96 -2.56 0.93
C TYR A 80 8.99 -3.55 1.49
N ASP A 81 10.02 -3.06 2.20
CA ASP A 81 11.00 -3.92 2.87
C ASP A 81 10.33 -4.79 3.95
N SER A 82 9.40 -4.21 4.71
CA SER A 82 8.59 -4.96 5.68
C SER A 82 7.81 -6.08 4.99
N MET A 83 7.16 -5.80 3.85
CA MET A 83 6.43 -6.83 3.10
C MET A 83 7.35 -7.97 2.63
N LEU A 84 8.58 -7.66 2.18
CA LEU A 84 9.56 -8.67 1.82
C LEU A 84 9.94 -9.55 3.01
N LEU A 85 10.19 -8.94 4.18
CA LEU A 85 10.53 -9.67 5.40
C LEU A 85 9.43 -10.65 5.83
N HIS A 86 8.16 -10.29 5.60
CA HIS A 86 7.00 -11.14 5.91
C HIS A 86 6.65 -12.13 4.77
N GLY A 87 7.47 -12.25 3.74
CA GLY A 87 7.31 -13.26 2.68
C GLY A 87 6.34 -12.88 1.55
N HIS A 88 5.92 -11.61 1.48
CA HIS A 88 4.97 -11.12 0.48
C HIS A 88 5.61 -10.64 -0.84
N GLY A 89 6.88 -10.96 -1.10
CA GLY A 89 7.59 -10.43 -2.27
C GLY A 89 6.94 -10.75 -3.63
N ARG A 90 6.25 -11.89 -3.72
CA ARG A 90 5.57 -12.34 -4.95
C ARG A 90 4.11 -11.90 -5.05
N ASP A 91 3.59 -11.21 -4.04
CA ASP A 91 2.24 -10.66 -4.07
C ASP A 91 2.21 -9.38 -4.91
N GLY A 92 1.01 -9.02 -5.38
CA GLY A 92 0.78 -7.76 -6.06
C GLY A 92 1.00 -6.55 -5.15
N THR A 93 1.38 -5.41 -5.71
CA THR A 93 1.61 -4.16 -4.95
C THR A 93 0.43 -3.73 -4.07
N GLN A 94 -0.80 -4.12 -4.41
CA GLN A 94 -1.97 -3.88 -3.57
C GLN A 94 -1.92 -4.59 -2.20
N ALA A 95 -1.08 -5.62 -2.05
CA ALA A 95 -0.84 -6.29 -0.79
C ALA A 95 -0.11 -5.41 0.24
N LEU A 96 0.47 -4.27 -0.15
CA LEU A 96 1.03 -3.27 0.77
C LEU A 96 0.02 -2.83 1.86
N THR A 97 -1.27 -2.98 1.59
CA THR A 97 -2.35 -2.77 2.57
C THR A 97 -2.20 -3.66 3.81
N LEU A 98 -1.65 -4.88 3.69
CA LEU A 98 -1.39 -5.78 4.82
C LEU A 98 -0.39 -5.19 5.81
N ALA A 99 0.71 -4.59 5.34
CA ALA A 99 1.67 -3.91 6.23
C ALA A 99 1.01 -2.77 7.03
N LEU A 100 0.04 -2.07 6.43
CA LEU A 100 -0.72 -1.02 7.12
C LEU A 100 -1.72 -1.61 8.13
N GLU A 101 -2.34 -2.75 7.84
CA GLU A 101 -3.17 -3.49 8.80
C GLU A 101 -2.36 -3.96 10.02
N ASP A 102 -1.16 -4.48 9.79
CA ASP A 102 -0.27 -4.94 10.86
C ASP A 102 0.21 -3.77 11.72
N THR A 103 0.60 -2.66 11.09
CA THR A 103 0.98 -1.43 11.80
C THR A 103 -0.18 -0.90 12.65
N ALA A 104 -1.40 -0.87 12.09
CA ALA A 104 -2.58 -0.42 12.82
C ALA A 104 -2.91 -1.33 14.00
N ARG A 105 -2.80 -2.67 13.84
CA ARG A 105 -3.02 -3.65 14.91
C ARG A 105 -2.01 -3.49 16.04
N PHE A 106 -0.74 -3.30 15.70
CA PHE A 106 0.32 -3.03 16.68
C PHE A 106 0.04 -1.77 17.50
N MET A 107 -0.34 -0.67 16.85
CA MET A 107 -0.66 0.60 17.53
C MET A 107 -1.86 0.50 18.48
N GLU A 108 -2.75 -0.48 18.26
CA GLU A 108 -3.93 -0.71 19.10
C GLU A 108 -3.70 -1.73 20.22
N GLY A 109 -2.48 -2.26 20.36
CA GLY A 109 -2.17 -3.28 21.36
C GLY A 109 -2.81 -4.64 21.06
N ARG A 110 -3.18 -4.90 19.79
CA ARG A 110 -3.76 -6.16 19.31
C ARG A 110 -2.71 -6.95 18.54
N ALA A 111 -1.68 -7.41 19.25
CA ALA A 111 -0.61 -8.25 18.70
C ALA A 111 -0.95 -9.74 18.84
#